data_AF-A0AAU0LPY4-F1
#
_entry.id   AF-A0AAU0LPY4-F1
#
_cell.length_a   1.000
_cell.length_b   1.000
_cell.length_c   1.000
_cell.angle_alpha   90.00
_cell.angle_beta   90.00
_cell.angle_gamma   90.00
#
_symmetry.space_group_name_H-M   'P 1'
#
loop_
_entity.id
_entity.type
_entity.pdbx_description
1 polymer ?
#
loop_
_entity_poly.entity_id
_entity_poly.type
_entity_poly.pdbx_seq_one_letter_code
_entity_poly.pdbx_strand_id
1 'polypeptide(L)'
;MKFNPLLIIKLFLGLFICVGIGLTIFMIAHDSKVVGAYFVSGLFILFPGIILYGMTAGFRVSEKTMARQIAQQERVTSDAKGLSHQIPLLKTTQFIAWETIETIVYSNYHSDDRVQFIFYLTQPAFQIASEKPGWIAKALLPLIKKSKKVVIDENCINFPEIPKMLEKHFSSINPVDINEVHGKGTLLSSKTTLRENTVQIEEYWKPNPNFEPEKVIYDRYNRTIDELKQSKNS
;
A
#
# COMPACT_ATOMS: atom_id res chain seq x y z
N MET A 1 -35.20 -2.32 -24.43
CA MET A 1 -34.87 -3.05 -23.18
C MET A 1 -33.43 -2.72 -22.80
N LYS A 2 -33.17 -2.20 -21.59
CA LYS A 2 -31.81 -1.93 -21.12
C LYS A 2 -31.15 -3.28 -20.76
N PHE A 3 -30.10 -3.64 -21.48
CA PHE A 3 -29.32 -4.85 -21.24
C PHE A 3 -28.60 -4.73 -19.90
N ASN A 4 -28.81 -5.67 -18.96
CA ASN A 4 -28.07 -5.71 -17.71
C ASN A 4 -27.01 -6.82 -17.77
N PRO A 5 -25.76 -6.49 -18.14
CA PRO A 5 -24.71 -7.49 -18.35
C PRO A 5 -24.40 -8.32 -17.10
N LEU A 6 -24.61 -7.75 -15.90
CA LEU A 6 -24.39 -8.45 -14.63
C LEU A 6 -25.40 -9.59 -14.41
N LEU A 7 -26.61 -9.45 -14.94
CA LEU A 7 -27.66 -10.47 -14.81
C LEU A 7 -27.32 -11.71 -15.66
N ILE A 8 -26.74 -11.48 -16.84
CA ILE A 8 -26.26 -12.55 -17.73
C ILE A 8 -25.08 -13.30 -17.11
N ILE A 9 -24.13 -12.58 -16.50
CA ILE A 9 -22.99 -13.19 -15.81
C ILE A 9 -23.46 -14.07 -14.64
N LYS A 10 -24.43 -13.60 -13.84
CA LYS A 10 -25.02 -14.39 -12.74
C LYS A 10 -25.71 -15.65 -13.25
N LEU A 11 -26.46 -15.56 -14.36
CA LEU A 11 -27.11 -16.71 -15.00
C LEU A 11 -26.08 -17.75 -15.46
N PHE A 12 -25.00 -17.28 -16.10
CA PHE A 12 -23.93 -18.15 -16.58
C PHE A 12 -23.20 -18.85 -15.43
N LEU A 13 -22.87 -18.14 -14.35
CA LEU A 13 -22.29 -18.73 -13.14
C LEU A 13 -23.22 -19.78 -12.52
N GLY A 14 -24.53 -19.50 -12.46
CA GLY A 14 -25.53 -20.48 -12.02
C GLY A 14 -25.57 -21.74 -12.87
N LEU A 15 -25.47 -21.61 -14.20
CA LEU A 15 -25.41 -22.74 -15.12
C LEU A 15 -24.20 -23.64 -14.83
N PHE A 16 -23.02 -23.06 -14.60
CA PHE A 16 -21.81 -23.83 -14.27
C PHE A 16 -21.96 -24.62 -12.97
N ILE A 17 -22.60 -24.04 -11.96
CA ILE A 17 -22.91 -24.72 -10.69
C ILE A 17 -23.85 -25.91 -10.95
N CYS A 18 -24.91 -25.71 -11.74
CA CYS A 18 -25.84 -26.79 -12.10
C CYS A 18 -25.15 -27.93 -12.86
N VAL A 19 -24.27 -27.60 -13.81
CA VAL A 19 -23.46 -28.59 -14.54
C VAL A 19 -22.55 -29.35 -13.57
N GLY A 20 -21.88 -28.65 -12.65
CA GLY A 20 -21.03 -29.25 -11.62
C GLY A 20 -21.79 -30.24 -10.75
N ILE A 21 -22.97 -29.86 -10.26
CA ILE A 21 -23.86 -30.73 -9.46
C ILE A 21 -24.33 -31.94 -10.28
N GLY A 22 -24.75 -31.73 -11.53
CA GLY A 22 -25.17 -32.81 -12.42
C GLY A 22 -24.07 -33.84 -12.65
N LEU A 23 -22.83 -33.38 -12.85
CA LEU A 23 -21.65 -34.24 -12.94
C LEU A 23 -21.41 -35.01 -11.64
N THR A 24 -21.55 -34.37 -10.46
CA THR A 24 -21.41 -35.08 -9.18
C THR A 24 -22.43 -36.21 -9.05
N ILE A 25 -23.71 -35.92 -9.34
CA ILE A 25 -24.81 -36.89 -9.24
C ILE A 25 -24.59 -38.04 -10.22
N PHE A 26 -24.23 -37.75 -11.46
CA PHE A 26 -23.94 -38.77 -12.46
C PHE A 26 -22.80 -39.71 -12.03
N MET A 27 -21.73 -39.14 -11.47
CA MET A 27 -20.59 -39.92 -11.00
C MET A 27 -20.92 -40.83 -9.83
N ILE A 28 -21.74 -40.35 -8.89
CA ILE A 28 -22.22 -41.16 -7.75
C ILE A 28 -23.15 -42.27 -8.26
N ALA A 29 -24.08 -41.96 -9.17
CA ALA A 29 -25.02 -42.93 -9.71
C ALA A 29 -24.35 -44.08 -10.49
N HIS A 30 -23.15 -43.84 -11.04
CA HIS A 30 -22.39 -44.83 -11.80
C HIS A 30 -21.16 -45.39 -11.05
N ASP A 31 -21.05 -45.20 -9.73
CA ASP A 31 -19.93 -45.70 -8.92
C ASP A 31 -18.55 -45.37 -9.51
N SER A 32 -18.39 -44.15 -10.02
CA SER A 32 -17.14 -43.73 -10.65
C SER A 32 -16.01 -43.69 -9.63
N LYS A 33 -14.92 -44.43 -9.92
CA LYS A 33 -13.69 -44.45 -9.10
C LYS A 33 -12.67 -43.38 -9.49
N VAL A 34 -13.01 -42.53 -10.46
CA VAL A 34 -12.10 -41.51 -10.99
C VAL A 34 -12.10 -40.29 -10.07
N VAL A 35 -11.20 -40.28 -9.09
CA VAL A 35 -11.05 -39.19 -8.09
C VAL A 35 -10.92 -37.80 -8.75
N GLY A 36 -10.19 -37.71 -9.87
CA GLY A 36 -10.00 -36.46 -10.59
C GLY A 36 -11.31 -35.84 -11.11
N ALA A 37 -12.32 -36.65 -11.44
CA ALA A 37 -13.58 -36.13 -11.93
C ALA A 37 -14.45 -35.51 -10.81
N TYR A 38 -14.32 -35.99 -9.56
CA TYR A 38 -14.95 -35.35 -8.39
C TYR A 38 -14.29 -34.01 -8.08
N PHE A 39 -12.96 -33.92 -8.24
CA PHE A 39 -12.23 -32.66 -8.10
C PHE A 39 -12.68 -31.63 -9.15
N VAL A 40 -12.78 -32.04 -10.43
CA VAL A 40 -13.26 -31.17 -11.51
C VAL A 40 -14.70 -30.72 -11.26
N SER A 41 -15.60 -31.63 -10.90
CA SER A 41 -16.99 -31.29 -10.55
C SER A 41 -17.05 -30.32 -9.36
N GLY A 42 -16.26 -30.56 -8.30
CA GLY A 42 -16.14 -29.63 -7.17
C GLY A 42 -15.67 -28.24 -7.57
N LEU A 43 -14.75 -28.14 -8.53
CA LEU A 43 -14.25 -26.85 -9.04
C LEU A 43 -15.33 -26.10 -9.83
N PHE A 44 -16.15 -26.81 -10.62
CA PHE A 44 -17.32 -26.25 -11.32
C PHE A 44 -18.42 -25.75 -10.38
N ILE A 45 -18.46 -26.23 -9.13
CA ILE A 45 -19.40 -25.76 -8.11
C ILE A 45 -18.79 -24.62 -7.30
N LEU A 46 -17.61 -24.85 -6.71
CA LEU A 46 -17.00 -23.94 -5.74
C LEU A 46 -16.54 -22.64 -6.37
N PHE A 47 -15.86 -22.69 -7.52
CA PHE A 47 -15.29 -21.48 -8.12
C PHE A 47 -16.38 -20.50 -8.60
N PRO A 48 -17.39 -20.94 -9.38
CA PRO A 48 -18.51 -20.08 -9.75
C PRO A 48 -19.37 -19.68 -8.54
N GLY A 49 -19.52 -20.56 -7.56
CA GLY A 49 -20.26 -20.30 -6.33
C GLY A 49 -19.65 -19.18 -5.49
N ILE A 50 -18.33 -19.16 -5.33
CA ILE A 50 -17.59 -18.11 -4.62
C ILE A 50 -17.76 -16.76 -5.34
N ILE A 51 -17.64 -16.74 -6.66
CA ILE A 51 -17.83 -15.52 -7.47
C ILE A 51 -19.27 -15.03 -7.35
N LEU A 52 -20.25 -15.91 -7.49
CA LEU A 52 -21.68 -15.57 -7.38
C LEU A 52 -22.01 -15.03 -5.98
N TYR A 53 -21.47 -15.64 -4.93
CA TYR A 53 -21.59 -15.16 -3.55
C TYR A 53 -20.97 -13.76 -3.38
N GLY A 54 -19.75 -13.56 -3.88
CA GLY A 54 -19.08 -12.26 -3.89
C GLY A 54 -19.88 -11.17 -4.62
N MET A 55 -20.55 -11.51 -5.73
CA MET A 55 -21.39 -10.58 -6.51
C MET A 55 -22.77 -10.30 -5.91
N THR A 56 -23.25 -11.12 -4.98
CA THR A 56 -24.62 -11.03 -4.43
C THR A 56 -24.63 -10.57 -2.97
N ALA A 57 -23.82 -11.18 -2.13
CA ALA A 57 -23.72 -10.87 -0.70
C ALA A 57 -22.53 -9.95 -0.38
N GLY A 58 -21.51 -9.92 -1.25
CA GLY A 58 -20.24 -9.25 -0.98
C GLY A 58 -19.38 -10.04 0.01
N PHE A 59 -18.06 -9.99 -0.16
CA PHE A 59 -17.15 -10.53 0.85
C PHE A 59 -17.11 -9.57 2.05
N ARG A 60 -17.85 -9.89 3.11
CA ARG A 60 -17.73 -9.16 4.37
C ARG A 60 -16.40 -9.52 5.02
N VAL A 61 -15.42 -8.61 4.93
CA VAL A 61 -14.19 -8.70 5.71
C VAL A 61 -14.59 -8.53 7.18
N SER A 62 -14.29 -9.52 8.01
CA SER A 62 -14.61 -9.47 9.44
C SER A 62 -13.95 -8.26 10.10
N GLU A 63 -14.64 -7.59 11.01
CA GLU A 63 -14.09 -6.52 11.86
C GLU A 63 -12.80 -6.96 12.57
N LYS A 64 -12.71 -8.24 12.96
CA LYS A 64 -11.48 -8.81 13.55
C LYS A 64 -10.31 -8.79 12.57
N THR A 65 -10.56 -9.03 11.29
CA THR A 65 -9.55 -8.96 10.23
C THR A 65 -9.12 -7.52 9.98
N MET A 66 -10.06 -6.57 9.92
CA MET A 66 -9.75 -5.15 9.79
C MET A 66 -8.95 -4.61 10.97
N ALA A 67 -9.39 -4.91 12.21
CA ALA A 67 -8.68 -4.51 13.42
C ALA A 67 -7.25 -5.08 13.47
N ARG A 68 -7.07 -6.33 13.01
CA ARG A 68 -5.75 -6.94 12.89
C ARG A 68 -4.88 -6.26 11.82
N GLN A 69 -5.47 -5.83 10.70
CA GLN A 69 -4.74 -5.06 9.69
C GLN A 69 -4.31 -3.70 10.22
N ILE A 70 -5.20 -2.97 10.90
CA ILE A 70 -4.88 -1.69 11.55
C ILE A 70 -3.76 -1.87 12.59
N ALA A 71 -3.83 -2.91 13.41
CA ALA A 71 -2.78 -3.22 14.39
C ALA A 71 -1.43 -3.59 13.76
N GLN A 72 -1.41 -3.96 12.48
CA GLN A 72 -0.19 -4.27 11.72
C GLN A 72 0.33 -3.10 10.89
N GLN A 73 -0.41 -1.98 10.82
CA GLN A 73 0.07 -0.79 10.13
C GLN A 73 1.29 -0.20 10.82
N GLU A 74 2.23 0.28 10.02
CA GLU A 74 3.38 1.01 10.50
C GLU A 74 2.94 2.32 11.15
N ARG A 75 3.75 2.82 12.09
CA ARG A 75 3.46 4.09 12.77
C ARG A 75 4.74 4.89 12.95
N VAL A 76 4.64 6.19 12.70
CA VAL A 76 5.71 7.14 13.02
C VAL A 76 5.28 8.05 14.17
N THR A 77 6.22 8.31 15.07
CA THR A 77 6.07 9.26 16.18
C THR A 77 7.38 10.01 16.37
N SER A 78 7.31 11.23 16.90
CA SER A 78 8.49 12.05 17.17
C SER A 78 8.59 12.41 18.65
N ASP A 79 9.81 12.55 19.12
CA ASP A 79 10.13 13.14 20.42
C ASP A 79 11.27 14.16 20.30
N ALA A 80 11.79 14.64 21.43
CA ALA A 80 12.87 15.61 21.45
C ALA A 80 14.21 15.06 20.90
N LYS A 81 14.38 13.74 20.82
CA LYS A 81 15.63 13.07 20.45
C LYS A 81 15.59 12.49 19.03
N GLY A 82 14.42 12.09 18.52
CA GLY A 82 14.32 11.52 17.18
C GLY A 82 12.93 11.15 16.73
N LEU A 83 12.89 10.38 15.63
CA LEU A 83 11.72 9.71 15.10
C LEU A 83 11.74 8.23 15.47
N SER A 84 10.61 7.72 15.97
CA SER A 84 10.38 6.30 16.16
C SER A 84 9.47 5.78 15.06
N HIS A 85 10.02 4.95 14.19
CA HIS A 85 9.30 4.22 13.15
C HIS A 85 9.02 2.79 13.61
N GLN A 86 7.76 2.51 13.95
CA GLN A 86 7.31 1.19 14.41
C GLN A 86 6.91 0.36 13.20
N ILE A 87 7.51 -0.82 13.07
CA ILE A 87 7.22 -1.81 12.02
C ILE A 87 6.67 -3.07 12.69
N PRO A 88 5.34 -3.16 12.94
CA PRO A 88 4.75 -4.26 13.69
C PRO A 88 4.98 -5.63 13.03
N LEU A 89 4.99 -5.69 11.70
CA LEU A 89 5.24 -6.92 10.95
C LEU A 89 6.60 -7.55 11.31
N LEU A 90 7.60 -6.71 11.57
CA LEU A 90 8.95 -7.12 11.98
C LEU A 90 9.15 -7.14 13.50
N LYS A 91 8.11 -6.75 14.26
CA LYS A 91 8.16 -6.56 15.72
C LYS A 91 9.38 -5.71 16.15
N THR A 92 9.63 -4.63 15.41
CA THR A 92 10.80 -3.79 15.58
C THR A 92 10.41 -2.32 15.51
N THR A 93 11.09 -1.50 16.29
CA THR A 93 11.06 -0.04 16.15
C THR A 93 12.43 0.43 15.68
N GLN A 94 12.45 1.20 14.60
CA GLN A 94 13.64 1.94 14.17
C GLN A 94 13.60 3.32 14.79
N PHE A 95 14.62 3.65 15.58
CA PHE A 95 14.80 4.97 16.14
C PHE A 95 15.82 5.74 15.30
N ILE A 96 15.35 6.81 14.66
CA ILE A 96 16.14 7.73 13.84
C ILE A 96 16.42 8.96 14.70
N ALA A 97 17.63 9.04 15.25
CA ALA A 97 18.01 10.19 16.05
C ALA A 97 18.21 11.42 15.15
N TRP A 98 17.74 12.59 15.57
CA TRP A 98 17.74 13.79 14.73
C TRP A 98 19.14 14.16 14.22
N GLU A 99 20.14 14.03 15.08
CA GLU A 99 21.55 14.32 14.80
C GLU A 99 22.19 13.32 13.81
N THR A 100 21.52 12.22 13.50
CA THR A 100 22.01 11.24 12.52
C THR A 100 21.47 11.49 11.11
N ILE A 101 20.44 12.34 10.97
CA ILE A 101 19.84 12.64 9.67
C ILE A 101 20.79 13.50 8.85
N GLU A 102 21.21 12.97 7.71
CA GLU A 102 22.03 13.68 6.73
C GLU A 102 21.14 14.36 5.69
N THR A 103 20.20 13.60 5.12
CA THR A 103 19.33 14.07 4.04
C THR A 103 17.94 13.48 4.20
N ILE A 104 16.91 14.27 3.92
CA ILE A 104 15.51 13.83 3.82
C ILE A 104 15.00 14.15 2.42
N VAL A 105 14.50 13.14 1.73
CA VAL A 105 13.90 13.26 0.40
C VAL A 105 12.44 12.87 0.47
N TYR A 106 11.57 13.72 -0.07
CA TYR A 106 10.19 13.37 -0.37
C TYR A 106 10.13 12.83 -1.79
N SER A 107 9.50 11.68 -1.98
CA SER A 107 9.38 11.05 -3.29
C SER A 107 7.90 10.74 -3.57
N ASN A 108 7.45 11.19 -4.75
CA ASN A 108 6.11 11.04 -5.29
C ASN A 108 6.25 10.64 -6.77
N TYR A 109 6.59 9.37 -7.02
CA TYR A 109 6.66 8.79 -8.36
C TYR A 109 5.33 8.14 -8.75
N HIS A 110 4.92 8.31 -10.01
CA HIS A 110 3.72 7.65 -10.54
C HIS A 110 3.86 6.12 -10.57
N SER A 111 5.06 5.61 -10.83
CA SER A 111 5.33 4.17 -10.97
C SER A 111 5.28 3.40 -9.65
N ASP A 112 5.53 4.09 -8.53
CA ASP A 112 5.73 3.44 -7.23
C ASP A 112 4.40 3.26 -6.48
N ASP A 113 3.30 3.78 -7.05
CA ASP A 113 1.94 3.81 -6.49
C ASP A 113 1.86 4.35 -5.04
N ARG A 114 2.95 4.92 -4.53
CA ARG A 114 3.11 5.32 -3.13
C ARG A 114 4.01 6.52 -2.99
N VAL A 115 3.55 7.46 -2.19
CA VAL A 115 4.37 8.57 -1.70
C VAL A 115 5.20 8.09 -0.51
N GLN A 116 6.46 8.55 -0.41
CA GLN A 116 7.38 8.12 0.64
C GLN A 116 8.30 9.25 1.12
N PHE A 117 8.65 9.23 2.41
CA PHE A 117 9.78 9.96 2.97
C PHE A 117 10.98 9.03 3.07
N ILE A 118 12.12 9.48 2.55
CA ILE A 118 13.37 8.73 2.55
C ILE A 118 14.38 9.49 3.40
N PHE A 119 14.81 8.88 4.49
CA PHE A 119 15.81 9.38 5.41
C PHE A 119 17.16 8.71 5.12
N TYR A 120 18.14 9.51 4.74
CA TYR A 120 19.55 9.11 4.64
C TYR A 120 20.27 9.54 5.91
N LEU A 121 20.96 8.58 6.53
CA LEU A 121 21.56 8.73 7.84
C LEU A 121 23.07 8.58 7.76
N THR A 122 23.80 9.32 8.59
CA THR A 122 25.27 9.18 8.70
C THR A 122 25.66 7.81 9.28
N GLN A 123 24.81 7.26 10.14
CA GLN A 123 24.92 5.93 10.74
C GLN A 123 23.56 5.21 10.76
N PRO A 124 23.51 3.86 10.81
CA PRO A 124 22.25 3.12 10.82
C PRO A 124 21.34 3.51 12.00
N ALA A 125 20.03 3.51 11.76
CA ALA A 125 19.03 3.78 12.80
C ALA A 125 19.09 2.73 13.91
N PHE A 126 18.94 3.17 15.17
CA PHE A 126 18.95 2.26 16.31
C PHE A 126 17.73 1.34 16.27
N GLN A 127 17.93 0.04 16.50
CA GLN A 127 16.88 -0.97 16.34
C GLN A 127 16.46 -1.52 17.69
N ILE A 128 15.20 -1.31 18.06
CA ILE A 128 14.57 -1.90 19.25
C ILE A 128 13.72 -3.07 18.78
N ALA A 129 14.28 -4.28 18.80
CA ALA A 129 13.62 -5.50 18.36
C ALA A 129 13.02 -6.27 19.55
N SER A 130 11.87 -6.90 19.34
CA SER A 130 11.25 -7.81 20.31
C SER A 130 12.10 -9.06 20.54
N GLU A 131 12.06 -9.62 21.76
CA GLU A 131 12.82 -10.81 22.19
C GLU A 131 12.60 -12.05 21.32
N LYS A 132 11.43 -12.17 20.67
CA LYS A 132 11.07 -13.32 19.82
C LYS A 132 10.60 -12.87 18.43
N PRO A 133 11.54 -12.53 17.52
CA PRO A 133 11.21 -12.15 16.15
C PRO A 133 10.64 -13.34 15.37
N GLY A 134 9.60 -13.09 14.58
CA GLY A 134 9.05 -14.06 13.63
C GLY A 134 10.04 -14.41 12.51
N TRP A 135 9.75 -15.43 11.71
CA TRP A 135 10.65 -15.88 10.64
C TRP A 135 10.95 -14.80 9.59
N ILE A 136 9.95 -13.98 9.22
CA ILE A 136 10.12 -12.83 8.31
C ILE A 136 11.12 -11.83 8.90
N ALA A 137 10.96 -11.51 10.18
CA ALA A 137 11.85 -10.60 10.89
C ALA A 137 13.28 -11.14 10.96
N LYS A 138 13.48 -12.45 11.16
CA LYS A 138 14.81 -13.06 11.15
C LYS A 138 15.53 -12.89 9.80
N ALA A 139 14.79 -12.95 8.69
CA ALA A 139 15.36 -12.78 7.35
C ALA A 139 15.67 -11.31 7.02
N LEU A 140 14.76 -10.38 7.36
CA LEU A 140 14.85 -8.98 6.92
C LEU A 140 15.61 -8.05 7.89
N LEU A 141 15.54 -8.31 9.21
CA LEU A 141 16.20 -7.44 10.21
C LEU A 141 17.70 -7.26 10.00
N PRO A 142 18.49 -8.26 9.58
CA PRO A 142 19.92 -8.07 9.32
C PRO A 142 20.22 -7.03 8.23
N LEU A 143 19.39 -6.98 7.17
CA LEU A 143 19.53 -5.98 6.10
C LEU A 143 19.18 -4.58 6.62
N ILE A 144 18.05 -4.49 7.34
CA ILE A 144 17.53 -3.23 7.87
C ILE A 144 18.47 -2.63 8.93
N LYS A 145 19.06 -3.47 9.79
CA LYS A 145 20.02 -3.05 10.84
C LYS A 145 21.27 -2.37 10.31
N LYS A 146 21.72 -2.74 9.11
CA LYS A 146 22.93 -2.19 8.49
C LYS A 146 22.63 -1.01 7.57
N SER A 147 21.35 -0.81 7.21
CA SER A 147 20.94 0.23 6.31
C SER A 147 21.08 1.61 6.95
N LYS A 148 21.75 2.51 6.23
CA LYS A 148 21.75 3.96 6.50
C LYS A 148 20.58 4.69 5.84
N LYS A 149 19.67 3.94 5.21
CA LYS A 149 18.45 4.44 4.56
C LYS A 149 17.24 3.92 5.33
N VAL A 150 16.36 4.81 5.74
CA VAL A 150 15.03 4.47 6.28
C VAL A 150 13.98 5.06 5.35
N VAL A 151 12.99 4.25 4.99
CA VAL A 151 11.87 4.66 4.13
C VAL A 151 10.60 4.56 4.97
N ILE A 152 9.77 5.59 4.91
CA ILE A 152 8.44 5.61 5.53
C ILE A 152 7.44 5.92 4.42
N ASP A 153 6.50 5.01 4.20
CA ASP A 153 5.48 5.11 3.14
C ASP A 153 4.20 5.80 3.61
N GLU A 154 3.40 6.31 2.68
CA GLU A 154 2.12 6.99 2.93
C GLU A 154 1.10 6.20 3.76
N ASN A 155 1.21 4.87 3.76
CA ASN A 155 0.35 3.97 4.54
C ASN A 155 0.69 3.95 6.03
N CYS A 156 1.78 4.60 6.44
CA CYS A 156 2.20 4.71 7.83
C CYS A 156 1.27 5.65 8.61
N ILE A 157 0.81 5.21 9.78
CA ILE A 157 0.04 6.04 10.69
C ILE A 157 0.88 7.25 11.09
N ASN A 158 0.29 8.44 10.96
CA ASN A 158 0.91 9.76 11.15
C ASN A 158 1.91 10.17 10.05
N PHE A 159 1.92 9.51 8.89
CA PHE A 159 2.68 9.98 7.73
C PHE A 159 2.41 11.45 7.37
N PRO A 160 1.14 11.94 7.35
CA PRO A 160 0.86 13.35 7.04
C PRO A 160 1.39 14.34 8.08
N GLU A 161 1.78 13.86 9.26
CA GLU A 161 2.32 14.69 10.34
C GLU A 161 3.84 14.84 10.24
N ILE A 162 4.52 14.04 9.42
CA ILE A 162 5.99 14.04 9.30
C ILE A 162 6.54 15.45 9.03
N PRO A 163 6.02 16.25 8.07
CA PRO A 163 6.54 17.61 7.86
C PRO A 163 6.48 18.47 9.13
N LYS A 164 5.38 18.42 9.89
CA LYS A 164 5.26 19.14 11.16
C LYS A 164 6.26 18.64 12.21
N MET A 165 6.52 17.33 12.23
CA MET A 165 7.56 16.76 13.11
C MET A 165 8.96 17.28 12.74
N LEU A 166 9.24 17.46 11.44
CA LEU A 166 10.51 18.00 10.95
C LEU A 166 10.65 19.50 11.21
N GLU A 167 9.63 20.30 10.94
CA GLU A 167 9.62 21.76 11.18
C GLU A 167 9.91 22.11 12.64
N LYS A 168 9.47 21.27 13.57
CA LYS A 168 9.73 21.47 15.00
C LYS A 168 11.22 21.33 15.37
N HIS A 169 11.98 20.57 14.59
CA HIS A 169 13.37 20.24 14.92
C HIS A 169 14.39 20.96 14.02
N PHE A 170 14.08 21.12 12.73
CA PHE A 170 14.96 21.75 11.76
C PHE A 170 14.54 23.20 11.52
N SER A 171 15.50 24.12 11.64
CA SER A 171 15.24 25.57 11.47
C SER A 171 14.88 25.97 10.05
N SER A 172 15.26 25.15 9.06
CA SER A 172 14.95 25.37 7.64
C SER A 172 14.72 24.02 6.97
N ILE A 173 13.49 23.81 6.51
CA ILE A 173 13.13 22.71 5.62
C ILE A 173 12.41 23.26 4.39
N ASN A 174 12.56 22.60 3.26
CA ASN A 174 11.77 22.91 2.09
C ASN A 174 10.33 22.42 2.30
N PRO A 175 9.31 23.25 1.99
CA PRO A 175 7.92 22.87 2.18
C PRO A 175 7.57 21.68 1.27
N VAL A 176 6.74 20.78 1.80
CA VAL A 176 6.22 19.63 1.06
C VAL A 176 4.70 19.65 1.13
N ASP A 177 4.07 19.64 -0.05
CA ASP A 177 2.63 19.42 -0.15
C ASP A 177 2.34 17.92 -0.26
N ILE A 178 1.87 17.34 0.84
CA ILE A 178 1.52 15.92 0.94
C ILE A 178 0.29 15.59 0.09
N ASN A 179 -0.55 16.59 -0.22
CA ASN A 179 -1.74 16.42 -1.05
C ASN A 179 -1.45 16.69 -2.53
N GLU A 180 -0.22 17.03 -2.90
CA GLU A 180 0.17 17.25 -4.29
C GLU A 180 0.02 15.94 -5.06
N VAL A 181 -0.95 15.93 -5.96
CA VAL A 181 -1.21 14.76 -6.80
C VAL A 181 -0.18 14.73 -7.94
N HIS A 182 0.47 13.58 -8.11
CA HIS A 182 1.52 13.38 -9.09
C HIS A 182 1.20 13.99 -10.46
N GLY A 183 2.04 14.92 -10.92
CA GLY A 183 1.97 15.49 -12.26
C GLY A 183 0.71 16.31 -12.58
N LYS A 184 -0.25 16.46 -11.65
CA LYS A 184 -1.44 17.29 -11.87
C LYS A 184 -1.05 18.77 -11.73
N GLY A 185 -1.29 19.54 -12.79
CA GLY A 185 -1.14 20.99 -12.79
C GLY A 185 -2.49 21.67 -12.64
N THR A 186 -2.99 22.27 -13.72
CA THR A 186 -4.24 23.03 -13.71
C THR A 186 -5.43 22.13 -14.02
N LEU A 187 -6.48 22.17 -13.18
CA LEU A 187 -7.75 21.52 -13.49
C LEU A 187 -8.38 22.20 -14.71
N LEU A 188 -8.55 21.45 -15.80
CA LEU A 188 -9.17 21.95 -17.03
C LEU A 188 -10.68 21.83 -16.98
N SER A 189 -11.18 20.74 -16.39
CA SER A 189 -12.61 20.47 -16.29
C SER A 189 -12.86 19.45 -15.19
N SER A 190 -13.97 19.60 -14.47
CA SER A 190 -14.47 18.60 -13.52
C SER A 190 -15.93 18.32 -13.83
N LYS A 191 -16.28 17.04 -13.86
CA LYS A 191 -17.62 16.56 -14.13
C LYS A 191 -18.09 15.70 -12.98
N THR A 192 -19.06 16.22 -12.23
CA THR A 192 -19.73 15.47 -11.18
C THR A 192 -20.95 14.77 -11.77
N THR A 193 -20.98 13.44 -11.66
CA THR A 193 -22.13 12.62 -12.04
C THR A 193 -22.71 11.98 -10.78
N LEU A 194 -23.95 12.34 -10.45
CA LEU A 194 -24.73 11.66 -9.42
C LEU A 194 -25.40 10.43 -10.02
N ARG A 195 -25.07 9.24 -9.51
CA ARG A 195 -25.76 7.99 -9.85
C ARG A 195 -26.34 7.38 -8.60
N GLU A 196 -27.65 7.49 -8.43
CA GLU A 196 -28.44 6.89 -7.33
C GLU A 196 -27.90 7.23 -5.93
N ASN A 197 -26.84 6.56 -5.47
CA ASN A 197 -26.19 6.74 -4.16
C ASN A 197 -24.67 7.03 -4.25
N THR A 198 -24.10 7.21 -5.44
CA THR A 198 -22.67 7.53 -5.61
C THR A 198 -22.46 8.87 -6.32
N VAL A 199 -21.51 9.63 -5.79
CA VAL A 199 -20.99 10.84 -6.42
C VAL A 199 -19.71 10.46 -7.14
N GLN A 200 -19.73 10.47 -8.47
CA GLN A 200 -18.55 10.24 -9.28
C GLN A 200 -18.02 11.59 -9.79
N ILE A 201 -16.78 11.93 -9.45
CA ILE A 201 -16.12 13.15 -9.92
C ILE A 201 -15.05 12.72 -10.93
N GLU A 202 -15.23 13.10 -12.19
CA GLU A 202 -14.23 12.92 -13.24
C GLU A 202 -13.52 14.25 -13.45
N GLU A 203 -12.19 14.26 -13.29
CA GLU A 203 -11.39 15.47 -13.42
C GLU A 203 -10.39 15.33 -14.55
N TYR A 204 -10.35 16.33 -15.42
CA TYR A 204 -9.37 16.46 -16.49
C TYR A 204 -8.35 17.52 -16.10
N TRP A 205 -7.09 17.10 -15.99
CA TRP A 205 -5.99 17.95 -15.54
C TRP A 205 -5.00 18.19 -16.67
N LYS A 206 -4.52 19.43 -16.78
CA LYS A 206 -3.32 19.74 -17.55
C LYS A 206 -2.10 19.30 -16.73
N PRO A 207 -1.13 18.59 -17.32
CA PRO A 207 0.09 18.21 -16.61
C PRO A 207 0.85 19.43 -16.10
N ASN A 208 1.47 19.32 -14.93
CA ASN A 208 2.43 20.31 -14.44
C ASN A 208 3.82 20.00 -15.04
N PRO A 209 4.34 20.82 -15.98
CA PRO A 209 5.65 20.58 -16.59
C PRO A 209 6.82 20.76 -15.62
N ASN A 210 6.60 21.44 -14.49
CA ASN A 210 7.60 21.70 -13.46
C ASN A 210 7.42 20.75 -12.26
N PHE A 211 6.69 19.65 -12.43
CA PHE A 211 6.51 18.68 -11.36
C PHE A 211 7.82 17.93 -11.09
N GLU A 212 8.32 18.05 -9.87
CA GLU A 212 9.49 17.32 -9.41
C GLU A 212 9.05 16.11 -8.58
N PRO A 213 9.29 14.86 -9.05
CA PRO A 213 8.89 13.65 -8.35
C PRO A 213 9.73 13.39 -7.10
N GLU A 214 10.90 14.00 -6.98
CA GLU A 214 11.75 13.93 -5.80
C GLU A 214 12.11 15.34 -5.36
N LYS A 215 11.87 15.64 -4.09
CA LYS A 215 12.18 16.94 -3.48
C LYS A 215 13.07 16.72 -2.27
N VAL A 216 14.19 17.42 -2.20
CA VAL A 216 15.04 17.44 -1.01
C VAL A 216 14.37 18.33 0.02
N ILE A 217 13.94 17.75 1.13
CA ILE A 217 13.27 18.45 2.23
C ILE A 217 14.30 19.10 3.14
N TYR A 218 15.36 18.34 3.41
CA TYR A 218 16.45 18.73 4.27
C TYR A 218 17.74 18.07 3.77
N ASP A 219 18.82 18.83 3.71
CA ASP A 219 20.16 18.27 3.53
C ASP A 219 21.13 19.04 4.42
N ARG A 220 21.91 18.31 5.22
CA ARG A 220 22.89 18.89 6.14
C ARG A 220 23.95 19.73 5.43
N TYR A 221 24.29 19.38 4.19
CA TYR A 221 25.32 20.03 3.39
C TYR A 221 24.73 20.93 2.29
N ASN A 222 23.42 21.16 2.32
CA ASN A 222 22.69 21.99 1.36
C ASN A 222 22.87 21.55 -0.12
N ARG A 223 23.00 20.24 -0.35
CA ARG A 223 23.13 19.64 -1.68
C ARG A 223 21.78 19.56 -2.39
N THR A 224 21.81 19.70 -3.70
CA THR A 224 20.65 19.49 -4.58
C THR A 224 20.40 18.01 -4.87
N ILE A 225 19.21 17.68 -5.40
CA ILE A 225 18.87 16.29 -5.77
C ILE A 225 19.84 15.71 -6.83
N ASP A 226 20.32 16.55 -7.74
CA ASP A 226 21.23 16.14 -8.81
C ASP A 226 22.62 15.80 -8.28
N GLU A 227 23.14 16.61 -7.36
CA GLU A 227 24.42 16.35 -6.67
C GLU A 227 24.35 15.06 -5.83
N LEU A 228 23.22 14.84 -5.15
CA LEU A 228 22.97 13.60 -4.40
C LEU A 228 22.95 12.37 -5.32
N LYS A 229 22.36 12.49 -6.51
CA LYS A 229 22.34 11.41 -7.52
C LYS A 229 23.72 11.12 -8.09
N GLN A 230 24.52 12.14 -8.37
CA GLN A 230 25.89 11.96 -8.85
C GLN A 230 26.78 11.28 -7.80
N SER A 231 26.65 11.66 -6.53
CA SER A 231 27.44 11.08 -5.43
C SER A 231 27.19 9.59 -5.17
N LYS A 232 26.02 9.06 -5.57
CA LYS A 232 25.68 7.64 -5.42
C LYS A 232 26.18 6.74 -6.55
N ASN A 233 26.55 7.34 -7.68
CA ASN A 233 27.03 6.63 -8.87
C ASN A 233 28.56 6.64 -9.02
N SER A 234 29.28 7.31 -8.10
CA SER A 234 30.73 7.17 -7.91
C SER A 234 31.05 6.17 -6.81
#